data_AF-A0A8H4QKH1-F1
#
_entry.id   AF-A0A8H4QKH1-F1
#
_cell.length_a   1.000
_cell.length_b   1.000
_cell.length_c   1.000
_cell.angle_alpha   90.00
_cell.angle_beta   90.00
_cell.angle_gamma   90.00
#
_symmetry.space_group_name_H-M   'P 1'
#
loop_
_entity.id
_entity.type
_entity.pdbx_description
1 polymer ?
#
loop_
_entity_poly.entity_id
_entity_poly.type
_entity_poly.pdbx_seq_one_letter_code
_entity_poly.pdbx_strand_id
1 'polypeptide(L)'
;MASETKPIVLHIGDPVKWNLDLYAQFSKDFTVIRPSTEERQRDKFMKALKEKRWGDFNAIFRPFWNTGGEMGRWDKDMIPLVPESCKIFASAGAGFDWADVDLLAERGRLVC
;
A
#
# COMPACT_ATOMS: atom_id res chain seq x y z
N MET A 1 -11.66 -2.61 -24.43
CA MET A 1 -12.05 -3.70 -23.51
C MET A 1 -11.22 -3.53 -22.26
N ALA A 2 -11.83 -3.21 -21.12
CA ALA A 2 -11.09 -3.14 -19.86
C ALA A 2 -10.67 -4.57 -19.49
N SER A 3 -9.38 -4.80 -19.22
CA SER A 3 -8.85 -6.13 -18.97
C SER A 3 -9.55 -6.78 -17.77
N GLU A 4 -9.91 -8.06 -17.90
CA GLU A 4 -10.59 -8.91 -16.91
C GLU A 4 -9.75 -9.23 -15.64
N THR A 5 -8.87 -8.33 -15.22
CA THR A 5 -7.95 -8.53 -14.10
C THR A 5 -8.37 -7.70 -12.91
N LYS A 6 -8.64 -8.37 -11.77
CA LYS A 6 -8.96 -7.71 -10.50
C LYS A 6 -7.88 -6.70 -10.14
N PRO A 7 -8.24 -5.48 -9.66
CA PRO A 7 -7.26 -4.52 -9.19
C PRO A 7 -6.38 -5.12 -8.10
N ILE A 8 -5.10 -4.73 -8.08
CA ILE A 8 -4.14 -5.23 -7.09
C ILE A 8 -4.11 -4.25 -5.92
N VAL A 9 -4.25 -4.77 -4.71
CA VAL A 9 -4.12 -4.01 -3.46
C VAL A 9 -2.88 -4.48 -2.72
N LEU A 10 -1.98 -3.55 -2.42
CA LEU A 10 -0.81 -3.80 -1.59
C LEU A 10 -1.20 -3.65 -0.12
N HIS A 11 -1.34 -4.77 0.58
CA HIS A 11 -1.57 -4.82 2.02
C HIS A 11 -0.24 -4.67 2.75
N ILE A 12 -0.04 -3.56 3.47
CA ILE A 12 1.15 -3.35 4.31
C ILE A 12 0.82 -3.51 5.79
N GLY A 13 1.59 -4.37 6.48
CA GLY A 13 1.42 -4.66 7.91
C GLY A 13 0.88 -6.07 8.20
N ASP A 14 0.41 -6.23 9.43
CA ASP A 14 -0.06 -7.51 9.95
C ASP A 14 -1.46 -7.89 9.43
N PRO A 15 -1.82 -9.19 9.45
CA PRO A 15 -3.14 -9.61 9.00
C PRO A 15 -4.24 -8.95 9.83
N VAL A 16 -5.37 -8.64 9.19
CA VAL A 16 -6.55 -8.13 9.89
C VAL A 16 -6.97 -9.10 11.01
N LYS A 17 -7.35 -8.54 12.17
CA LYS A 17 -7.76 -9.30 13.35
C LYS A 17 -9.28 -9.36 13.51
N TRP A 18 -9.98 -8.43 12.86
CA TRP A 18 -11.43 -8.24 12.97
C TRP A 18 -12.05 -8.08 11.59
N ASN A 19 -13.38 -8.18 11.50
CA ASN A 19 -14.14 -8.09 10.26
C ASN A 19 -13.62 -9.06 9.18
N LEU A 20 -13.30 -10.30 9.59
CA LEU A 20 -12.67 -11.29 8.73
C LEU A 20 -13.53 -11.66 7.52
N ASP A 21 -14.86 -11.67 7.67
CA ASP A 21 -15.79 -11.91 6.56
C ASP A 21 -15.72 -10.80 5.51
N LEU A 22 -15.63 -9.55 5.96
CA LEU A 22 -15.46 -8.41 5.06
C LEU A 22 -14.10 -8.48 4.35
N TYR A 23 -13.03 -8.83 5.07
CA TYR A 23 -11.72 -9.00 4.46
C TYR A 23 -11.67 -10.18 3.49
N ALA A 24 -12.38 -11.27 3.78
CA ALA A 24 -12.53 -12.40 2.87
C ALA A 24 -13.28 -11.99 1.60
N GLN A 25 -14.34 -11.18 1.72
CA GLN A 25 -15.03 -10.60 0.57
C GLN A 25 -14.12 -9.65 -0.22
N PHE A 26 -13.43 -8.75 0.46
CA PHE A 26 -12.42 -7.86 -0.13
C PHE A 26 -11.35 -8.64 -0.91
N SER A 27 -10.90 -9.78 -0.39
CA SER A 27 -9.91 -10.65 -1.05
C SER A 27 -10.49 -11.44 -2.23
N LYS A 28 -11.81 -11.51 -2.39
CA LYS A 28 -12.46 -12.01 -3.60
C LYS A 28 -12.58 -10.93 -4.66
N ASP A 29 -12.79 -9.68 -4.26
CA ASP A 29 -12.98 -8.56 -5.18
C ASP A 29 -11.65 -8.02 -5.72
N PHE A 30 -10.56 -8.17 -4.95
CA PHE A 30 -9.22 -7.67 -5.28
C PHE A 30 -8.15 -8.75 -5.21
N THR A 31 -7.06 -8.55 -5.97
CA THR A 31 -5.83 -9.32 -5.79
C THR A 31 -5.02 -8.68 -4.65
N VAL A 32 -5.09 -9.27 -3.46
CA VAL A 32 -4.38 -8.73 -2.29
C VAL A 32 -2.98 -9.31 -2.19
N ILE A 33 -1.96 -8.46 -2.31
CA ILE A 33 -0.56 -8.84 -2.12
C ILE A 33 -0.09 -8.28 -0.77
N ARG A 34 0.45 -9.15 0.09
CA ARG A 34 0.97 -8.77 1.40
C ARG A 34 2.46 -9.10 1.50
N PRO A 35 3.36 -8.12 1.31
CA PRO A 35 4.80 -8.34 1.43
C PRO A 35 5.16 -8.84 2.83
N SER A 36 6.19 -9.66 2.92
CA SER A 36 6.72 -10.10 4.21
C SER A 36 7.25 -8.92 5.05
N THR A 37 7.38 -9.10 6.36
CA THR A 37 7.97 -8.07 7.25
C THR A 37 9.40 -7.68 6.81
N GLU A 38 10.16 -8.63 6.25
CA GLU A 38 11.48 -8.39 5.70
C GLU A 38 11.43 -7.50 4.46
N GLU A 39 10.50 -7.76 3.54
CA GLU A 39 10.33 -6.94 2.34
C GLU A 39 9.78 -5.54 2.62
N ARG A 40 9.12 -5.34 3.77
CA ARG A 40 8.65 -4.02 4.21
C ARG A 40 9.74 -3.15 4.82
N GLN A 41 10.95 -3.66 5.05
CA GLN A 41 12.09 -2.83 5.47
C GLN A 41 12.44 -1.83 4.37
N ARG A 42 12.70 -0.57 4.72
CA ARG A 42 12.84 0.56 3.78
C ARG A 42 13.62 0.25 2.51
N ASP A 43 14.88 -0.16 2.64
CA ASP A 43 15.74 -0.43 1.48
C ASP A 43 15.22 -1.57 0.61
N LYS A 44 14.68 -2.62 1.23
CA LYS A 44 14.10 -3.78 0.55
C LYS A 44 12.80 -3.40 -0.15
N PHE A 45 11.98 -2.56 0.49
CA PHE A 45 10.71 -2.08 -0.04
C PHE A 45 10.95 -1.19 -1.26
N MET A 46 11.84 -0.20 -1.14
CA MET A 46 12.22 0.68 -2.26
C MET A 46 12.84 -0.10 -3.42
N LYS A 47 13.69 -1.10 -3.13
CA LYS A 47 14.23 -2.00 -4.16
C LYS A 47 13.11 -2.78 -4.86
N ALA A 48 12.18 -3.35 -4.09
CA ALA A 48 11.05 -4.11 -4.64
C ALA A 48 10.11 -3.25 -5.50
N LEU A 49 9.88 -1.98 -5.13
CA LEU A 49 9.15 -1.02 -5.95
C LEU A 49 9.84 -0.77 -7.29
N LYS A 50 11.16 -0.54 -7.28
CA LYS A 50 11.97 -0.35 -8.52
C LYS A 50 11.94 -1.58 -9.42
N GLU A 51 11.96 -2.78 -8.82
CA GLU A 51 11.88 -4.06 -9.53
C GLU A 51 10.44 -4.42 -9.96
N LYS A 52 9.44 -3.59 -9.61
CA LYS A 52 8.02 -3.85 -9.82
C LYS A 52 7.57 -5.23 -9.32
N ARG A 53 8.12 -5.67 -8.18
CA ARG A 53 7.92 -7.03 -7.65
C ARG A 53 6.45 -7.37 -7.38
N TRP A 54 5.65 -6.38 -7.01
CA TRP A 54 4.21 -6.53 -6.74
C TRP A 54 3.34 -6.03 -7.90
N GLY A 55 3.93 -5.77 -9.06
CA GLY A 55 3.26 -5.23 -10.24
C GLY A 55 2.78 -3.79 -10.07
N ASP A 56 1.96 -3.34 -11.03
CA ASP A 56 1.40 -1.99 -11.07
C ASP A 56 0.13 -1.91 -10.20
N PHE A 57 0.29 -2.03 -8.87
CA PHE A 57 -0.83 -2.02 -7.92
C PHE A 57 -1.64 -0.73 -7.89
N ASN A 58 -2.93 -0.83 -7.54
CA ASN A 58 -3.90 0.24 -7.66
C ASN A 58 -4.18 0.97 -6.33
N ALA A 59 -3.97 0.28 -5.21
CA ALA A 59 -4.15 0.87 -3.89
C ALA A 59 -3.20 0.26 -2.85
N ILE A 60 -2.95 1.02 -1.79
CA ILE A 60 -2.28 0.56 -0.58
C ILE A 60 -3.31 0.50 0.54
N PHE A 61 -3.29 -0.60 1.28
CA PHE A 61 -4.13 -0.83 2.44
C PHE A 61 -3.25 -1.13 3.66
N ARG A 62 -3.33 -0.26 4.68
CA ARG A 62 -2.65 -0.43 5.96
C ARG A 62 -3.68 -0.56 7.10
N PRO A 63 -4.06 -1.80 7.50
CA PRO A 63 -5.15 -2.01 8.45
C PRO A 63 -4.82 -1.63 9.90
N PHE A 64 -3.55 -1.47 10.25
CA PHE A 64 -3.15 -1.14 11.62
C PHE A 64 -2.11 -0.03 11.65
N TRP A 65 -2.30 0.92 12.56
CA TRP A 65 -1.37 2.04 12.75
C TRP A 65 -0.04 1.63 13.39
N ASN A 66 0.02 0.48 14.07
CA ASN A 66 1.21 -0.01 14.78
C ASN A 66 2.08 -0.96 13.96
N THR A 67 1.61 -1.42 12.79
CA THR A 67 2.38 -2.25 11.84
C THR A 67 2.31 -1.63 10.45
N GLY A 68 3.06 -2.15 9.47
CA GLY A 68 3.08 -1.57 8.12
C GLY A 68 3.80 -0.22 8.05
N GLY A 69 4.60 0.13 9.07
CA GLY A 69 5.46 1.31 9.11
C GLY A 69 6.94 0.98 8.98
N GLU A 70 7.30 -0.27 8.67
CA GLU A 70 8.67 -0.76 8.63
C GLU A 70 9.54 -0.07 7.54
N MET A 71 8.91 0.50 6.53
CA MET A 71 9.58 1.29 5.47
C MET A 71 9.91 2.72 5.89
N GLY A 72 9.50 3.11 7.10
CA GLY A 72 9.68 4.44 7.64
C GLY A 72 8.83 5.48 6.91
N ARG A 73 9.34 6.72 6.86
CA ARG A 73 8.61 7.86 6.31
C ARG A 73 8.39 7.70 4.80
N TRP A 74 7.16 7.95 4.36
CA TRP A 74 6.82 8.09 2.95
C TRP A 74 7.19 9.51 2.50
N ASP A 75 8.33 9.63 1.84
CA ASP A 75 8.96 10.88 1.48
C ASP A 75 9.33 10.92 -0.01
N LYS A 76 10.07 11.97 -0.40
CA LYS A 76 10.54 12.20 -1.77
C LYS A 76 11.39 11.08 -2.36
N ASP A 77 11.96 10.18 -1.55
CA ASP A 77 12.78 9.09 -2.07
C ASP A 77 11.92 7.86 -2.40
N MET A 78 10.87 7.61 -1.60
CA MET A 78 10.02 6.43 -1.75
C MET A 78 8.77 6.67 -2.59
N ILE A 79 8.07 7.81 -2.40
CA ILE A 79 6.81 8.11 -3.08
C ILE A 79 6.92 8.06 -4.61
N PRO A 80 8.00 8.56 -5.25
CA PRO A 80 8.15 8.47 -6.70
C PRO A 80 8.31 7.05 -7.25
N LEU A 81 8.70 6.08 -6.41
CA LEU A 81 8.89 4.68 -6.82
C LEU A 81 7.57 3.91 -6.87
N VAL A 82 6.51 4.44 -6.26
CA VAL A 82 5.20 3.79 -6.24
C VAL A 82 4.58 3.89 -7.64
N PRO A 83 3.95 2.81 -8.16
CA PRO A 83 3.32 2.83 -9.48
C PRO A 83 2.34 3.99 -9.67
N GLU A 84 2.26 4.53 -10.89
CA GLU A 84 1.32 5.59 -11.26
C GLU A 84 -0.14 5.12 -11.22
N SER A 85 -0.36 3.81 -11.35
CA SER A 85 -1.66 3.16 -11.21
C SER A 85 -2.19 3.21 -9.78
N CYS A 86 -1.33 3.41 -8.77
CA CYS A 86 -1.75 3.46 -7.37
C CYS A 86 -2.38 4.82 -7.05
N LYS A 87 -3.71 4.85 -6.88
CA LYS A 87 -4.48 6.07 -6.66
C LYS A 87 -4.93 6.29 -5.22
N ILE A 88 -4.94 5.24 -4.40
CA ILE A 88 -5.49 5.28 -3.03
C ILE A 88 -4.45 4.73 -2.05
N PHE A 89 -4.27 5.43 -0.94
CA PHE A 89 -3.57 4.93 0.24
C PHE A 89 -4.51 5.06 1.44
N ALA A 90 -5.14 3.95 1.81
CA ALA A 90 -5.97 3.87 3.01
C ALA A 90 -5.13 3.37 4.20
N SER A 91 -5.04 4.17 5.28
CA SER A 91 -4.28 3.82 6.48
C SER A 91 -5.10 4.00 7.75
N ALA A 92 -5.13 2.96 8.58
CA ALA A 92 -5.68 3.06 9.91
C ALA A 92 -4.81 3.99 10.79
N GLY A 93 -5.49 4.75 11.66
CA GLY A 93 -4.89 5.71 12.59
C GLY A 93 -5.27 7.16 12.26
N ALA A 94 -5.32 8.02 13.27
CA ALA A 94 -5.66 9.44 13.09
C ALA A 94 -4.48 10.30 12.61
N GLY A 95 -3.25 9.88 12.93
CA GLY A 95 -2.03 10.61 12.57
C GLY A 95 -1.45 10.16 11.23
N PHE A 96 -0.95 11.13 10.47
CA PHE A 96 -0.35 10.93 9.14
C PHE A 96 1.09 11.46 9.04
N ASP A 97 1.74 11.78 10.17
CA ASP A 97 3.13 12.27 10.22
C ASP A 97 4.17 11.32 9.60
N TRP A 98 3.78 10.06 9.38
CA TRP A 98 4.59 9.05 8.69
C TRP A 98 4.65 9.27 7.17
N ALA A 99 3.84 10.17 6.59
CA ALA A 99 3.81 10.47 5.17
C ALA A 99 3.90 11.96 4.86
N ASP A 100 4.56 12.25 3.74
CA ASP A 100 4.45 13.52 3.03
C ASP A 100 3.16 13.52 2.19
N VAL A 101 2.07 13.97 2.82
CA VAL A 101 0.73 13.95 2.21
C VAL A 101 0.59 14.95 1.07
N ASP A 102 1.35 16.05 1.09
CA ASP A 102 1.38 17.03 0.01
C ASP A 102 1.99 16.40 -1.24
N LEU A 103 3.13 15.72 -1.10
CA LEU A 103 3.77 15.01 -2.21
C LEU A 103 2.89 13.85 -2.74
N LEU A 104 2.14 13.17 -1.88
CA LEU A 104 1.17 12.16 -2.31
C LEU A 104 0.05 12.79 -3.14
N ALA A 105 -0.51 13.92 -2.69
CA ALA A 105 -1.57 14.65 -3.38
C ALA A 105 -1.11 15.22 -4.73
N GLU A 106 0.09 15.81 -4.80
CA GLU A 106 0.69 16.30 -6.05
C GLU A 106 0.83 15.21 -7.12
N ARG A 107 0.99 13.95 -6.69
CA ARG A 107 1.05 12.78 -7.58
C ARG A 107 -0.31 12.12 -7.83
N GLY A 108 -1.40 12.78 -7.43
CA GLY A 108 -2.76 12.32 -7.65
C GLY A 108 -3.14 11.09 -6.81
N ARG A 109 -2.58 10.97 -5.60
CA ARG A 109 -2.88 9.88 -4.65
C ARG A 109 -3.79 10.42 -3.55
N LEU A 110 -4.95 9.81 -3.39
CA LEU A 110 -5.84 10.07 -2.27
C LEU A 110 -5.33 9.32 -1.03
N VAL A 111 -5.21 10.02 0.10
CA VAL A 111 -4.90 9.45 1.41
C VAL A 111 -6.15 9.51 2.29
N CYS A 112 -6.54 8.39 2.90
CA CYS A 112 -7.71 8.30 3.77
C CYS A 112 -7.53 7.36 4.97
#